data_AF-A0A2A4T7F4-F1
#
_entry.id   AF-A0A2A4T7F4-F1
#
_cell.length_a   1.000
_cell.length_b   1.000
_cell.length_c   1.000
_cell.angle_alpha   90.00
_cell.angle_beta   90.00
_cell.angle_gamma   90.00
#
_symmetry.space_group_name_H-M   'P 1'
#
loop_
_entity.id
_entity.type
_entity.pdbx_description
1 polymer ?
#
loop_
_entity_poly.entity_id
_entity_poly.type
_entity_poly.pdbx_seq_one_letter_code
_entity_poly.pdbx_strand_id
1 'polypeptide(L)' 'MKTNKSFSKRIRVTKNGKLVVRKPGQNHNNAKMSGNQKMAQKRSVLLKMTNKQKSRFLPNK' A
#
# COMPACT_ATOMS: atom_id res chain seq x y z
N MET A 1 11.40 16.87 10.12
CA MET A 1 11.28 15.45 10.56
C MET A 1 11.96 14.54 9.55
N LYS A 2 12.66 13.48 9.98
CA LYS A 2 13.27 12.51 9.05
C LYS A 2 12.18 11.68 8.35
N THR A 3 12.40 11.34 7.08
CA THR A 3 11.48 10.50 6.31
C THR A 3 11.42 9.09 6.90
N ASN A 4 10.20 8.58 7.11
CA ASN A 4 10.05 7.19 7.49
C ASN A 4 10.30 6.27 6.27
N LYS A 5 11.49 5.66 6.23
CA LYS A 5 11.94 4.83 5.11
C LYS A 5 11.04 3.63 4.86
N SER A 6 10.46 3.03 5.89
CA SER A 6 9.62 1.84 5.71
C SER A 6 8.34 2.16 4.95
N PHE A 7 7.71 3.30 5.24
CA PHE A 7 6.52 3.78 4.55
C PHE A 7 6.85 4.29 3.15
N SER A 8 7.92 5.09 3.00
CA SER A 8 8.31 5.62 1.70
C SER A 8 8.68 4.53 0.68
N LYS A 9 9.19 3.37 1.14
CA LYS A 9 9.51 2.24 0.26
C LYS A 9 8.27 1.45 -0.18
N ARG A 10 7.18 1.50 0.59
CA ARG A 10 6.01 0.61 0.42
C ARG A 10 4.75 1.34 -0.06
N ILE A 11 4.69 2.66 0.12
CA ILE A 11 3.53 3.50 -0.23
C ILE A 11 3.94 4.48 -1.30
N ARG A 12 3.20 4.47 -2.41
CA ARG A 12 3.31 5.50 -3.44
C ARG A 12 2.22 6.54 -3.23
N VAL A 13 2.60 7.82 -3.19
CA VAL A 13 1.65 8.94 -3.20
C VAL A 13 1.44 9.36 -4.66
N THR A 14 0.19 9.40 -5.12
CA THR A 14 -0.13 9.90 -6.47
C THR A 14 -0.10 11.42 -6.50
N LYS A 15 -0.09 12.01 -7.70
CA LYS A 15 -0.20 13.48 -7.89
C LYS A 15 -1.37 14.09 -7.11
N ASN A 16 -2.50 13.37 -7.02
CA ASN A 16 -3.71 13.83 -6.33
C ASN A 16 -3.73 13.42 -4.84
N GLY A 17 -2.60 13.04 -4.25
CA GLY A 17 -2.48 12.72 -2.81
C GLY A 17 -3.09 11.38 -2.37
N LYS A 18 -3.46 10.50 -3.33
CA LYS A 18 -3.97 9.16 -3.01
C LYS A 18 -2.80 8.23 -2.67
N LEU A 19 -2.97 7.41 -1.64
CA LEU A 19 -1.96 6.44 -1.20
C LEU A 19 -2.22 5.09 -1.88
N VAL A 20 -1.26 4.64 -2.68
CA VAL A 20 -1.34 3.37 -3.43
C VAL A 20 -0.36 2.37 -2.84
N VAL A 21 -0.86 1.17 -2.54
CA VAL A 21 -0.09 0.06 -1.96
C VAL A 21 -0.38 -1.25 -2.66
N ARG A 22 0.53 -2.23 -2.49
CA ARG A 22 0.29 -3.61 -2.92
C ARG A 22 -0.73 -4.28 -2.00
N LYS A 23 -1.59 -5.15 -2.55
CA LYS A 23 -2.55 -5.91 -1.76
C LYS A 23 -1.80 -6.94 -0.87
N PRO A 24 -2.10 -7.02 0.44
CA PRO A 24 -1.52 -8.04 1.31
C PRO A 24 -2.06 -9.45 1.00
N GLY A 25 -1.39 -10.48 1.51
CA GLY A 25 -1.86 -11.87 1.44
C GLY A 25 -1.31 -12.72 0.29
N GLN A 26 -0.43 -12.18 -0.56
CA GLN A 26 0.27 -12.94 -1.60
C GLN A 26 1.54 -13.59 -1.04
N ASN A 27 1.55 -14.90 -0.75
CA ASN A 27 2.73 -15.61 -0.22
C ASN A 27 2.70 -17.13 -0.55
N HIS A 28 3.22 -17.98 0.33
CA HIS A 28 3.46 -19.42 0.10
C HIS A 28 2.19 -20.24 -0.17
N ASN A 29 1.04 -19.92 0.44
CA ASN A 29 -0.19 -20.71 0.34
C ASN A 29 -1.03 -20.43 -0.92
N ASN A 30 -0.45 -19.78 -1.94
CA ASN A 30 -1.18 -19.38 -3.15
C ASN A 30 -1.62 -20.59 -4.01
N ALA A 31 -1.03 -21.77 -3.84
CA ALA A 31 -1.39 -22.97 -4.60
C ALA A 31 -2.88 -23.33 -4.46
N LYS A 32 -3.46 -23.09 -3.28
CA LYS A 32 -4.87 -23.40 -2.97
C LYS A 32 -5.86 -22.31 -3.40
N MET A 33 -5.39 -21.17 -3.90
CA MET A 33 -6.26 -20.06 -4.31
C MET A 33 -6.72 -20.19 -5.75
N SER A 34 -7.97 -19.78 -6.01
CA SER A 34 -8.52 -19.76 -7.36
C SER A 34 -7.84 -18.69 -8.23
N GLY A 35 -7.89 -18.88 -9.56
CA GLY A 35 -7.32 -17.93 -10.53
C GLY A 35 -7.84 -16.51 -10.36
N ASN A 36 -9.16 -16.37 -10.17
CA ASN A 36 -9.82 -15.07 -9.96
C ASN A 36 -9.30 -14.35 -8.71
N GLN A 37 -9.11 -15.09 -7.61
CA GLN A 37 -8.53 -14.53 -6.38
C GLN A 37 -7.09 -14.05 -6.60
N LYS A 38 -6.26 -14.82 -7.33
CA LYS A 38 -4.89 -14.43 -7.67
C LYS A 38 -4.85 -13.16 -8.52
N MET A 39 -5.69 -13.07 -9.56
CA MET A 39 -5.78 -11.89 -10.43
C MET A 39 -6.22 -10.65 -9.65
N ALA A 40 -7.23 -10.77 -8.79
CA ALA A 40 -7.68 -9.67 -7.95
C ALA A 40 -6.59 -9.18 -6.97
N GLN A 41 -5.71 -10.07 -6.51
CA GLN A 41 -4.59 -9.71 -5.64
C GLN A 41 -3.44 -8.99 -6.36
N LYS A 42 -3.24 -9.23 -7.67
CA LYS A 42 -2.20 -8.53 -8.45
C LYS A 42 -2.46 -7.03 -8.59
N ARG A 43 -3.71 -6.57 -8.39
CA ARG A 43 -4.09 -5.16 -8.48
C ARG A 43 -3.62 -4.38 -7.25
N SER A 44 -3.11 -3.18 -7.48
CA SER A 44 -2.80 -2.24 -6.40
C SER A 44 -4.08 -1.71 -5.76
N VAL A 45 -4.02 -1.38 -4.47
CA VAL A 45 -5.17 -0.91 -3.70
C VAL A 45 -4.91 0.46 -3.10
N LEU A 46 -5.99 1.19 -2.83
CA LEU A 46 -5.93 2.46 -2.12
C LEU A 46 -5.87 2.21 -0.62
N LEU A 47 -4.87 2.80 0.03
CA LEU A 47 -4.74 2.79 1.48
C LEU A 47 -5.50 3.98 2.06
N LYS A 48 -6.49 3.71 2.91
CA LYS A 48 -7.21 4.74 3.66
C LYS A 48 -6.39 5.09 4.91
N MET A 49 -6.01 6.37 5.02
CA MET A 49 -5.38 6.94 6.21
C MET A 49 -6.06 8.27 6.54
N THR A 50 -6.16 8.58 7.83
CA THR A 50 -6.56 9.92 8.29
C THR A 50 -5.45 10.94 8.03
N ASN A 51 -5.81 12.22 7.98
CA ASN A 51 -4.84 13.30 7.77
C ASN A 51 -3.79 13.37 8.90
N LYS A 52 -4.19 13.07 10.14
CA LYS A 52 -3.27 12.99 11.30
C LYS A 52 -2.23 11.89 11.13
N GLN A 53 -2.63 10.72 10.64
CA GLN A 53 -1.71 9.61 10.35
C GLN A 53 -0.76 9.95 9.20
N LYS A 54 -1.26 10.59 8.14
CA LYS A 54 -0.41 11.03 7.02
C LYS A 54 0.66 12.02 7.48
N SER A 55 0.29 13.05 8.22
CA SER A 55 1.24 14.05 8.76
C SER A 55 2.32 13.41 9.64
N ARG A 56 1.95 12.43 10.48
CA ARG A 56 2.90 11.74 11.36
C ARG A 56 3.85 10.79 10.61
N PHE A 57 3.36 10.03 9.65
CA PHE A 57 4.14 8.93 9.02
C PHE A 57 4.75 9.30 7.66
N LEU A 58 4.21 10.32 6.99
CA LEU A 58 4.64 10.81 5.68
C LEU A 58 4.93 12.32 5.74
N PRO A 59 5.89 12.78 6.57
CA PRO A 59 6.12 14.20 6.82
C PRO A 59 6.67 15.00 5.62
N ASN A 60 7.19 14.31 4.59
CA ASN A 60 7.87 14.92 3.44
C ASN A 60 7.16 14.60 2.11
N LYS A 61 5.85 14.30 2.17
CA LYS A 61 5.04 13.85 1.03
C LYS A 61 3.66 14.45 1.05
#